data_AF-A0A7C4EP12-F1
#
_entry.id   AF-A0A7C4EP12-F1
#
_cell.length_a   1.000
_cell.length_b   1.000
_cell.length_c   1.000
_cell.angle_alpha   90.00
_cell.angle_beta   90.00
_cell.angle_gamma   90.00
#
_symmetry.space_group_name_H-M   'P 1'
#
loop_
_entity.id
_entity.type
_entity.pdbx_description
1 polymer ?
#
loop_
_entity_poly.entity_id
_entity_poly.type
_entity_poly.pdbx_seq_one_letter_code
_entity_poly.pdbx_strand_id
1 'polypeptide(L)' 'MSGLPYLSIVIPVYNEQDNIAPLTEELVGVLNDLGRSYEIIFVDDG' A
#
# COMPACT_ATOMS: atom_id res chain seq x y z
N MET A 1 -12.68 -16.59 -9.80
CA MET A 1 -12.84 -15.16 -10.11
C MET A 1 -12.07 -14.42 -9.05
N SER A 2 -10.96 -13.77 -9.42
CA SER A 2 -10.19 -12.95 -8.49
C SER A 2 -11.11 -11.84 -7.99
N GLY A 3 -11.53 -11.94 -6.73
CA GLY A 3 -12.32 -10.89 -6.09
C GLY A 3 -11.50 -9.62 -6.08
N LEU A 4 -12.09 -8.52 -6.56
CA LEU A 4 -11.46 -7.21 -6.50
C LEU A 4 -11.06 -6.90 -5.05
N PRO A 5 -9.93 -6.20 -4.83
CA PRO A 5 -9.57 -5.76 -3.49
C PRO A 5 -10.70 -4.90 -2.93
N TYR A 6 -10.97 -5.05 -1.64
CA TYR A 6 -11.94 -4.20 -0.94
C TYR A 6 -11.41 -2.76 -0.82
N LEU A 7 -10.08 -2.59 -0.73
CA LEU A 7 -9.42 -1.30 -0.63
C LEU A 7 -8.16 -1.25 -1.51
N SER A 8 -8.05 -0.20 -2.32
CA SER A 8 -6.84 0.12 -3.08
C SER A 8 -6.20 1.38 -2.51
N ILE A 9 -4.98 1.27 -2.00
CA ILE A 9 -4.18 2.40 -1.52
C ILE A 9 -3.21 2.79 -2.63
N VAL A 10 -3.31 4.01 -3.15
CA VAL A 10 -2.43 4.53 -4.21
C VAL A 10 -1.56 5.64 -3.63
N ILE A 11 -0.24 5.48 -3.74
CA ILE A 11 0.75 6.36 -3.10
C ILE A 11 1.72 6.87 -4.19
N PRO A 12 1.64 8.15 -4.60
CA PRO A 12 2.68 8.75 -5.43
C PRO A 12 3.97 8.88 -4.62
N VAL A 13 5.10 8.55 -5.23
CA VAL A 13 6.43 8.59 -4.60
C VAL A 13 7.42 9.31 -5.50
N TYR A 14 8.16 10.26 -4.93
CA TYR A 14 9.25 10.97 -5.61
C TYR A 14 10.53 10.93 -4.76
N ASN A 15 11.54 10.17 -5.19
CA ASN A 15 12.83 10.04 -4.49
C ASN A 15 12.74 9.55 -3.02
N GLU A 16 11.72 8.77 -2.66
CA GLU A 16 11.42 8.35 -1.27
C GLU A 16 11.89 6.92 -0.92
N GLN A 17 12.98 6.42 -1.53
CA GLN A 17 13.42 5.02 -1.40
C GLN A 17 13.55 4.53 0.06
N ASP A 18 14.06 5.38 0.96
CA ASP A 18 14.27 5.03 2.37
C ASP A 18 12.95 4.99 3.18
N ASN A 19 11.91 5.69 2.72
CA ASN A 19 10.62 5.80 3.43
C ASN A 19 9.59 4.76 2.99
N ILE A 20 9.77 4.13 1.82
CA ILE A 20 8.84 3.11 1.30
C ILE A 20 8.74 1.91 2.25
N ALA A 21 9.86 1.41 2.76
CA ALA A 21 9.84 0.23 3.63
C ALA A 21 9.15 0.50 4.99
N PRO A 22 9.50 1.56 5.75
CA PRO A 22 8.79 1.91 6.98
C PRO A 22 7.29 2.16 6.77
N LEU A 23 6.92 2.90 5.71
CA LEU A 23 5.51 3.15 5.37
C LEU A 23 4.75 1.85 5.06
N THR A 24 5.39 0.94 4.32
CA THR A 24 4.78 -0.35 4.00
C THR A 24 4.58 -1.20 5.26
N GLU A 25 5.54 -1.24 6.17
CA GLU A 25 5.43 -2.00 7.43
C GLU A 25 4.27 -1.49 8.30
N GLU A 26 4.15 -0.17 8.46
CA GLU A 26 3.05 0.44 9.22
C GLU A 26 1.69 0.17 8.57
N LEU A 27 1.59 0.35 7.24
CA LEU A 27 0.34 0.08 6.49
C LEU A 27 -0.08 -1.38 6.60
N VAL A 28 0.84 -2.32 6.42
CA VAL A 28 0.54 -3.75 6.53
C VAL A 28 0.06 -4.10 7.94
N GLY A 29 0.65 -3.52 8.98
CA GLY A 29 0.20 -3.71 10.36
C GLY A 29 -1.29 -3.34 10.54
N VAL A 30 -1.67 -2.14 10.11
CA VAL A 30 -3.05 -1.64 10.23
C VAL A 30 -4.02 -2.40 9.32
N LEU A 31 -3.62 -2.71 8.10
CA LEU A 31 -4.49 -3.33 7.10
C LEU A 31 -4.78 -4.80 7.39
N ASN A 32 -3.85 -5.51 8.03
CA ASN A 32 -4.07 -6.88 8.49
C ASN A 32 -5.21 -6.95 9.53
N ASP A 33 -5.32 -5.96 10.41
CA ASP A 33 -6.39 -5.88 11.42
C ASP A 33 -7.77 -5.61 10.79
N LEU A 34 -7.82 -5.08 9.56
CA LEU A 34 -9.06 -4.78 8.86
C LEU A 34 -9.81 -6.06 8.39
N GLY A 35 -9.12 -7.19 8.24
CA GLY A 35 -9.72 -8.46 7.80
C GLY A 35 -10.38 -8.39 6.41
N ARG A 36 -9.86 -7.54 5.52
CA ARG A 36 -10.35 -7.31 4.15
C ARG A 36 -9.20 -7.42 3.17
N SER A 37 -9.48 -7.77 1.92
CA SER A 37 -8.47 -7.76 0.86
C SER A 37 -8.08 -6.32 0.52
N TYR A 38 -6.78 -6.08 0.35
CA TYR A 38 -6.27 -4.76 -0.02
C TYR A 38 -5.09 -4.88 -0.99
N GLU A 39 -4.80 -3.79 -1.67
CA GLU A 39 -3.58 -3.61 -2.47
C GLU A 39 -2.94 -2.26 -2.15
N ILE A 40 -1.61 -2.19 -2.24
CA ILE A 40 -0.83 -0.96 -2.10
C ILE A 40 -0.09 -0.75 -3.42
N ILE A 41 -0.34 0.37 -4.07
CA ILE A 41 0.21 0.71 -5.38
C ILE A 41 1.07 1.96 -5.22
N PHE A 42 2.38 1.79 -5.36
CA PHE A 42 3.33 2.90 -5.44
C PHE A 42 3.42 3.38 -6.89
N VAL A 43 3.26 4.68 -7.10
CA VAL A 43 3.33 5.31 -8.42
C VAL A 43 4.52 6.25 -8.43
N ASP A 44 5.53 5.94 -9.24
CA ASP A 44 6.62 6.87 -9.51
C ASP A 44 6.08 8.03 -10.36
N ASP A 45 6.10 9.24 -9.80
CA ASP A 45 5.66 10.48 -10.46
C ASP A 45 6.83 11.38 -10.91
N GLY A 46 8.07 10.84 -10.87
CA GLY A 46 9.33 11.48 -11.24
C GLY A 46 9.79 11.31 -12.69
#